data_AF-K9CKB3-F1
#
_entry.id   AF-K9CKB3-F1
#
_cell.length_a   1.000
_cell.length_b   1.000
_cell.length_c   1.000
_cell.angle_alpha   90.00
_cell.angle_beta   90.00
_cell.angle_gamma   90.00
#
_symmetry.space_group_name_H-M   'P 1'
#
loop_
_entity.id
_entity.type
_entity.pdbx_description
1 polymer ?
#
loop_
_entity_poly.entity_id
_entity_poly.type
_entity_poly.pdbx_seq_one_letter_code
_entity_poly.pdbx_strand_id
1 'polypeptide(L)'
;MLIYLKNALEERTDPDVAEVETAVREGALLRVRPKAMTVAVILAALLPILLGSGAGSEVMSRIAAPMIGGMLTAPLLSMFVLPAAYLLLRRPKMNPNDQHVSL
;
A
#
# COMPACT_ATOMS: atom_id res chain seq x y z
N MET A 1 -3.84 -2.33 13.83
CA MET A 1 -2.52 -1.73 13.48
C MET A 1 -2.45 -0.23 13.67
N LEU A 2 -3.39 0.59 13.19
CA LEU A 2 -3.47 2.02 13.56
C LEU A 2 -3.57 2.24 15.08
N ILE A 3 -4.15 1.28 15.82
CA ILE A 3 -4.23 1.30 17.29
C ILE A 3 -2.86 1.24 17.99
N TYR A 4 -1.90 0.47 17.48
CA TYR A 4 -0.56 0.37 18.11
C TYR A 4 0.29 1.61 17.83
N LEU A 5 0.14 2.18 16.62
CA LEU A 5 0.74 3.45 16.25
C LEU A 5 0.14 4.62 17.04
N LYS A 6 -1.19 4.60 17.30
CA LYS A 6 -1.87 5.59 18.14
C LYS A 6 -1.47 5.49 19.61
N ASN A 7 -1.43 4.28 20.20
CA ASN A 7 -1.05 4.11 21.60
C ASN A 7 0.41 4.52 21.86
N ALA A 8 1.33 4.21 20.93
CA ALA A 8 2.74 4.60 21.07
C ALA A 8 2.98 6.11 20.86
N LEU A 9 2.13 6.80 20.07
CA LEU A 9 2.19 8.25 19.88
C LEU A 9 1.45 9.04 20.97
N GLU A 10 0.38 8.50 21.57
CA GLU A 10 -0.32 9.15 22.69
C GLU A 10 0.55 9.24 23.95
N GLU A 11 1.55 8.36 24.10
CA GLU A 11 2.55 8.44 25.17
C GLU A 11 3.72 9.40 24.87
N ARG A 12 3.88 9.90 23.63
CA ARG A 12 5.02 10.75 23.23
C ARG A 12 4.59 11.92 22.35
N THR A 13 4.53 13.09 22.97
CA THR A 13 4.06 14.37 22.42
C THR A 13 4.84 14.88 21.19
N ASP A 14 6.03 14.36 20.88
CA ASP A 14 6.81 14.75 19.70
C ASP A 14 7.74 13.60 19.22
N PRO A 15 7.28 12.71 18.33
CA PRO A 15 8.09 11.63 17.78
C PRO A 15 9.03 12.16 16.70
N ASP A 16 10.30 11.77 16.78
CA ASP A 16 11.30 12.12 15.78
C ASP A 16 10.89 11.60 14.38
N VAL A 17 11.25 12.36 13.35
CA VAL A 17 10.86 12.06 11.95
C VAL A 17 11.33 10.65 11.53
N ALA A 18 12.49 10.23 12.05
CA ALA A 18 13.08 8.91 11.80
C ALA A 18 12.26 7.75 12.43
N GLU A 19 11.67 7.96 13.61
CA GLU A 19 10.82 6.96 14.27
C GLU A 19 9.50 6.77 13.50
N VAL A 20 8.91 7.87 13.01
CA VAL A 20 7.68 7.79 12.21
C VAL A 20 7.95 7.12 10.86
N GLU A 21 9.08 7.38 10.20
CA GLU A 21 9.48 6.70 8.97
C GLU A 21 9.65 5.19 9.20
N THR A 22 10.32 4.80 10.29
CA THR A 22 10.53 3.40 10.65
C THR A 22 9.20 2.67 10.90
N ALA A 23 8.29 3.28 11.64
CA ALA A 23 6.99 2.69 11.95
C ALA A 23 6.08 2.59 10.71
N VAL A 24 6.12 3.57 9.81
CA VAL A 24 5.45 3.51 8.50
C VAL A 24 6.02 2.38 7.65
N ARG A 25 7.35 2.20 7.64
CA ARG A 25 8.02 1.13 6.89
C ARG A 25 7.67 -0.26 7.41
N GLU A 26 7.70 -0.48 8.72
CA GLU A 26 7.23 -1.73 9.33
C GLU A 26 5.74 -2.00 9.03
N GLY A 27 4.89 -0.98 9.21
CA GLY A 27 3.46 -1.08 8.90
C GLY A 27 3.18 -1.38 7.43
N ALA A 28 4.00 -0.86 6.51
CA ALA A 28 3.91 -1.16 5.09
C ALA A 28 4.33 -2.61 4.79
N LEU A 29 5.45 -3.08 5.34
CA LEU A 29 5.95 -4.46 5.16
C LEU A 29 4.95 -5.51 5.65
N LEU A 30 4.25 -5.22 6.75
CA LEU A 30 3.21 -6.09 7.31
C LEU A 30 1.99 -6.23 6.38
N ARG A 31 1.79 -5.29 5.44
CA ARG A 31 0.75 -5.37 4.40
C ARG A 31 1.24 -5.96 3.09
N VAL A 32 2.55 -5.89 2.80
CA VAL A 32 3.16 -6.52 1.61
C VAL A 32 2.94 -8.03 1.64
N ARG A 33 3.26 -8.69 2.76
CA ARG A 33 3.19 -10.17 2.84
C ARG A 33 1.77 -10.70 2.58
N PRO A 34 0.71 -10.18 3.23
CA PRO A 34 -0.65 -10.64 2.96
C PRO A 34 -1.15 -10.28 1.55
N LYS A 35 -0.81 -9.10 1.02
CA LYS A 35 -1.19 -8.71 -0.35
C LYS A 35 -0.50 -9.58 -1.41
N ALA A 36 0.77 -9.90 -1.22
CA ALA A 36 1.50 -10.80 -2.10
C ALA A 36 0.95 -12.23 -2.03
N MET A 37 0.57 -12.70 -0.83
CA MET A 37 -0.04 -14.01 -0.62
C MET A 37 -1.34 -14.16 -1.43
N THR A 38 -2.24 -13.17 -1.37
CA THR A 38 -3.49 -13.26 -2.13
C THR A 38 -3.24 -13.29 -3.63
N VAL A 39 -2.39 -12.37 -4.14
CA VAL A 39 -2.04 -12.33 -5.57
C VAL A 39 -1.44 -13.66 -6.03
N ALA A 40 -0.53 -14.25 -5.26
CA ALA A 40 0.07 -15.54 -5.60
C ALA A 40 -0.96 -16.68 -5.67
N VAL A 41 -1.89 -16.75 -4.70
CA VAL A 41 -2.97 -17.76 -4.69
C VAL A 41 -3.89 -17.61 -5.90
N ILE A 42 -4.28 -16.37 -6.24
CA ILE A 42 -5.15 -16.08 -7.38
C ILE A 42 -4.46 -16.45 -8.69
N LEU A 43 -3.20 -16.06 -8.86
CA LEU A 43 -2.42 -16.41 -10.05
C LEU A 43 -2.33 -17.93 -10.19
N ALA A 44 -2.01 -18.66 -9.12
CA ALA A 44 -1.96 -20.11 -9.14
C ALA A 44 -3.31 -20.76 -9.50
N ALA A 45 -4.42 -20.22 -8.99
CA ALA A 45 -5.77 -20.73 -9.28
C ALA A 45 -6.21 -20.47 -10.72
N LEU A 46 -5.84 -19.32 -11.31
CA LEU A 46 -6.27 -18.91 -12.64
C LEU A 46 -5.30 -19.30 -13.76
N LEU A 47 -4.04 -19.62 -13.42
CA LEU A 47 -3.03 -20.08 -14.37
C LEU A 47 -3.51 -21.22 -15.28
N PRO A 48 -4.14 -22.31 -14.80
CA PRO A 48 -4.61 -23.38 -15.67
C PRO A 48 -5.76 -22.93 -16.59
N ILE A 49 -6.57 -21.97 -16.17
CA ILE A 49 -7.68 -21.43 -16.98
C ILE A 49 -7.15 -20.64 -18.16
N LEU A 50 -6.07 -19.88 -17.96
CA LEU A 50 -5.42 -19.09 -19.02
C LEU A 50 -4.64 -19.96 -20.02
N LEU A 51 -4.07 -21.08 -19.56
CA LEU A 51 -3.27 -21.98 -20.39
C LEU A 51 -4.11 -23.04 -21.12
N GLY A 52 -5.29 -23.37 -20.61
CA GLY A 52 -6.16 -24.37 -21.21
C GLY A 52 -6.74 -23.91 -22.53
N SER A 53 -6.58 -24.70 -23.59
CA SER A 53 -7.24 -24.50 -24.89
C SER A 53 -8.30 -25.58 -25.09
N GLY A 54 -9.58 -25.22 -24.91
CA GLY A 54 -10.72 -26.14 -25.02
C GLY A 54 -12.04 -25.38 -25.10
N ALA A 55 -13.15 -26.11 -25.30
CA ALA A 55 -14.48 -25.50 -25.36
C ALA A 55 -14.78 -24.69 -24.08
N GLY A 56 -15.13 -23.42 -24.24
CA GLY A 56 -15.40 -22.50 -23.12
C GLY A 56 -14.17 -21.76 -22.55
N SER A 57 -12.94 -22.13 -22.95
CA SER A 57 -11.72 -21.41 -22.53
C SER A 57 -11.72 -19.94 -22.98
N GLU A 58 -12.22 -19.67 -24.18
CA GLU A 58 -12.28 -18.30 -24.71
C GLU A 58 -13.14 -17.39 -23.82
N VAL A 59 -14.26 -17.90 -23.30
CA VAL A 59 -15.14 -17.16 -22.39
C VAL A 59 -14.49 -17.00 -21.03
N MET A 60 -13.92 -18.09 -20.49
CA MET A 60 -13.26 -18.09 -19.18
C MET A 60 -12.05 -17.15 -19.14
N SER A 61 -11.23 -17.14 -20.20
CA SER A 61 -10.06 -16.26 -20.32
C SER A 61 -10.45 -14.79 -20.39
N ARG A 62 -11.56 -14.44 -21.06
CA ARG A 62 -12.08 -13.06 -21.10
C ARG A 62 -12.55 -12.55 -19.74
N ILE A 63 -12.93 -13.44 -18.83
CA ILE A 63 -13.30 -13.11 -17.44
C ILE A 63 -12.04 -13.07 -16.56
N ALA A 64 -11.17 -14.07 -16.66
CA ALA A 64 -10.00 -14.22 -15.80
C ALA A 64 -8.92 -13.15 -16.06
N ALA A 65 -8.69 -12.76 -17.31
CA ALA A 65 -7.64 -11.81 -17.68
C ALA A 65 -7.79 -10.43 -16.99
N PRO A 66 -8.95 -9.72 -17.08
CA PRO A 66 -9.13 -8.44 -16.39
C PRO A 66 -9.13 -8.61 -14.86
N MET A 67 -9.59 -9.76 -14.35
CA MET A 67 -9.60 -10.03 -12.90
C MET A 67 -8.17 -10.12 -12.33
N ILE A 68 -7.26 -10.81 -13.02
CA ILE A 68 -5.82 -10.85 -12.67
C ILE A 68 -5.22 -9.44 -12.74
N GLY A 69 -5.52 -8.71 -13.82
CA GLY A 69 -5.06 -7.34 -14.00
C GLY A 69 -5.46 -6.44 -12.83
N GLY A 70 -6.73 -6.46 -12.42
CA GLY A 70 -7.24 -5.69 -11.29
C GLY A 70 -6.65 -6.13 -9.95
N MET A 71 -6.52 -7.44 -9.72
CA MET A 71 -5.96 -7.99 -8.49
C MET A 71 -4.46 -7.74 -8.33
N LEU A 72 -3.70 -7.54 -9.40
CA LEU A 72 -2.34 -7.00 -9.31
C LEU A 72 -2.33 -5.48 -9.14
N THR A 73 -3.03 -4.76 -10.02
CA THR A 73 -2.90 -3.30 -10.11
C THR A 73 -3.50 -2.57 -8.90
N ALA A 74 -4.65 -3.00 -8.38
CA ALA A 74 -5.31 -2.33 -7.25
C ALA A 74 -4.48 -2.34 -5.95
N PRO A 75 -3.94 -3.48 -5.46
CA PRO A 75 -3.13 -3.49 -4.25
C PRO A 75 -1.78 -2.79 -4.43
N LEU A 76 -1.16 -2.86 -5.61
CA LEU A 76 0.05 -2.11 -5.94
C LEU A 76 -0.24 -0.61 -5.88
N LEU A 77 -1.25 -0.14 -6.61
CA LEU A 77 -1.68 1.25 -6.60
C LEU A 77 -1.98 1.70 -5.17
N SER A 78 -2.69 0.90 -4.38
CA SER A 78 -2.95 1.18 -2.97
C SER A 78 -1.65 1.26 -2.14
N MET A 79 -0.67 0.40 -2.38
CA MET A 79 0.61 0.44 -1.66
C MET A 79 1.48 1.65 -2.00
N PHE A 80 1.39 2.20 -3.20
CA PHE A 80 2.15 3.40 -3.60
C PHE A 80 1.38 4.69 -3.34
N VAL A 81 0.09 4.74 -3.68
CA VAL A 81 -0.74 5.94 -3.61
C VAL A 81 -1.04 6.34 -2.17
N LEU A 82 -1.39 5.40 -1.28
CA LEU A 82 -1.70 5.74 0.11
C LEU A 82 -0.51 6.39 0.85
N PRO A 83 0.72 5.85 0.82
CA PRO A 83 1.84 6.51 1.49
C PRO A 83 2.23 7.82 0.81
N ALA A 84 2.18 7.91 -0.54
CA ALA A 84 2.44 9.15 -1.25
C ALA A 84 1.44 10.25 -0.87
N ALA A 85 0.14 9.91 -0.83
CA ALA A 85 -0.91 10.83 -0.39
C ALA A 85 -0.75 11.24 1.08
N TYR A 86 -0.39 10.30 1.96
CA TYR A 86 -0.13 10.59 3.37
C TYR A 86 1.04 11.56 3.55
N LEU A 87 2.16 11.35 2.84
CA LEU A 87 3.30 12.27 2.88
C LEU A 87 2.95 13.65 2.33
N LEU A 88 2.14 13.73 1.27
CA LEU A 88 1.69 15.01 0.71
C LEU A 88 0.80 15.78 1.70
N LEU A 89 -0.13 15.09 2.37
CA LEU A 89 -1.00 15.67 3.39
C LEU A 89 -0.24 16.07 4.67
N ARG A 90 0.79 15.31 5.04
CA ARG A 90 1.60 15.55 6.25
C ARG A 90 2.74 16.56 6.03
N ARG A 91 3.00 17.01 4.79
CA ARG A 91 3.94 18.12 4.57
C ARG A 91 3.50 19.30 5.44
N PRO A 92 4.35 19.76 6.39
CA PRO A 92 4.07 20.98 7.12
C PRO A 92 3.86 22.06 6.08
N LYS A 93 2.78 22.83 6.22
CA LYS A 93 2.74 24.14 5.57
C LYS A 93 3.96 24.87 6.14
N MET A 94 5.06 24.94 5.38
CA MET A 94 6.17 25.84 5.68
C MET A 94 5.55 27.24 5.70
N ASN A 95 5.26 27.74 6.89
CA ASN A 95 4.92 29.14 7.08
C ASN A 95 6.18 29.93 6.73
N PRO A 96 6.14 30.81 5.72
CA PRO A 96 7.31 31.59 5.32
C PRO A 96 7.77 32.63 6.36
N ASN A 97 7.25 32.60 7.59
CA ASN A 97 7.36 33.69 8.56
C ASN A 97 8.37 33.45 9.71
N ASP A 98 9.05 32.30 9.74
CA ASP A 98 10.02 31.95 10.81
C ASP A 98 11.45 32.48 10.55
N GLN A 99 11.66 33.30 9.51
CA GLN A 99 12.99 33.83 9.16
C GLN A 99 13.36 35.16 9.85
N HIS A 100 12.48 35.76 10.67
CA HIS A 100 12.67 37.11 11.23
C HIS A 100 12.92 37.17 12.75
N VAL A 101 13.31 36.08 13.41
CA VAL A 101 13.63 36.11 14.85
C VAL A 101 14.94 35.37 15.14
N SER A 102 16.05 35.89 14.63
CA SER A 102 17.41 35.59 15.10
C SER A 102 18.38 36.67 14.58
N LEU A 103 18.25 37.89 15.11
CA LEU A 103 19.30 38.91 15.16
C LEU A 103 19.28 39.55 16.54
#